data_AF-A0A2D9RIL9-F1
#
_entry.id   AF-A0A2D9RIL9-F1
#
_cell.length_a   1.000
_cell.length_b   1.000
_cell.length_c   1.000
_cell.angle_alpha   90.00
_cell.angle_beta   90.00
_cell.angle_gamma   90.00
#
_symmetry.space_group_name_H-M   'P 1'
#
loop_
_entity.id
_entity.type
_entity.pdbx_description
1 polymer ?
#
loop_
_entity_poly.entity_id
_entity_poly.type
_entity_poly.pdbx_seq_one_letter_code
_entity_poly.pdbx_strand_id
1 'polypeptide(L)'
;MAYLSIGQLARRSGVKVTTIRYYETIGLLEEPERTESGQRIFTDSDVQRLSFIRHTRDLGFPVEDVRALISLQADAEKDCASVDRIARHQLGAVRRRLTKLEALEAELKRMIAACEGGTVASCSVLAALGDHDDCLVGEHEGAELMAVPPSKRSCPYSDWRC
;
A
#
# COMPACT_ATOMS: atom_id res chain seq x y z
N MET A 1 19.12 27.98 -8.31
CA MET A 1 18.21 26.89 -7.90
C MET A 1 17.09 27.50 -7.07
N ALA A 2 15.83 27.13 -7.34
CA ALA A 2 14.71 27.57 -6.52
C ALA A 2 14.52 26.58 -5.37
N TYR A 3 14.67 27.04 -4.14
CA TYR A 3 14.43 26.23 -2.96
C TYR A 3 12.94 26.19 -2.61
N LEU A 4 12.48 25.02 -2.17
CA LEU A 4 11.10 24.75 -1.81
C LEU A 4 10.98 24.52 -0.32
N SER A 5 9.94 25.08 0.29
CA SER A 5 9.48 24.65 1.61
C SER A 5 8.85 23.25 1.55
N ILE A 6 8.76 22.57 2.69
CA ILE A 6 8.09 21.25 2.78
C ILE A 6 6.62 21.29 2.29
N GLY A 7 5.93 22.42 2.47
CA GLY A 7 4.57 22.60 1.98
C GLY A 7 4.49 22.70 0.46
N GLN A 8 5.46 23.40 -0.17
CA GLN A 8 5.58 23.45 -1.63
C GLN A 8 5.99 22.09 -2.20
N LEU A 9 6.93 21.39 -1.55
CA LEU A 9 7.33 20.04 -1.91
C LEU A 9 6.14 19.07 -1.89
N ALA A 10 5.33 19.12 -0.84
CA ALA A 10 4.13 18.30 -0.70
C ALA A 10 3.13 18.53 -1.84
N ARG A 11 2.86 19.81 -2.17
CA ARG A 11 1.95 20.16 -3.28
C ARG A 11 2.48 19.69 -4.63
N ARG A 12 3.78 19.86 -4.89
CA ARG A 12 4.39 19.52 -6.19
C ARG A 12 4.57 18.02 -6.40
N SER A 13 4.93 17.29 -5.35
CA SER A 13 5.09 15.83 -5.40
C SER A 13 3.75 15.08 -5.25
N GLY A 14 2.71 15.75 -4.74
CA GLY A 14 1.44 15.12 -4.40
C GLY A 14 1.54 14.15 -3.21
N VAL A 15 2.58 14.31 -2.38
CA VAL A 15 2.82 13.52 -1.16
C VAL A 15 2.51 14.36 0.07
N LYS A 16 1.81 13.81 1.06
CA LYS A 16 1.48 14.54 2.30
C LYS A 16 2.75 14.88 3.08
N VAL A 17 2.76 16.02 3.75
CA VAL A 17 3.89 16.47 4.62
C VAL A 17 4.27 15.41 5.66
N THR A 18 3.29 14.74 6.26
CA THR A 18 3.53 13.66 7.23
C THR A 18 4.26 12.47 6.59
N THR A 19 3.89 12.11 5.37
CA THR A 19 4.54 11.04 4.60
C THR A 19 5.95 11.42 4.17
N ILE A 20 6.19 12.68 3.80
CA ILE A 20 7.54 13.19 3.49
C ILE A 20 8.45 13.05 4.71
N ARG A 21 8.00 13.48 5.89
CA ARG A 21 8.75 13.32 7.15
C ARG A 21 9.00 11.86 7.51
N TYR A 22 8.03 10.99 7.21
CA TYR A 22 8.21 9.55 7.39
C TYR A 22 9.31 9.01 6.45
N TYR A 23 9.31 9.41 5.18
CA TYR A 23 10.36 9.02 4.23
C TYR A 23 11.75 9.56 4.59
N GLU A 24 11.84 10.77 5.16
CA GLU A 24 13.07 11.30 5.78
C GLU A 24 13.52 10.40 6.94
N THR A 25 12.61 10.03 7.84
CA THR A 25 12.91 9.21 9.03
C THR A 25 13.46 7.84 8.69
N ILE A 26 12.95 7.20 7.64
CA ILE A 26 13.40 5.88 7.19
C ILE A 26 14.52 5.96 6.13
N GLY A 27 15.06 7.15 5.86
CA GLY A 27 16.17 7.36 4.93
C GLY A 27 15.85 7.06 3.46
N LEU A 28 14.58 7.18 3.05
CA LEU A 28 14.16 7.12 1.65
C LEU A 28 14.33 8.46 0.94
N LEU A 29 14.18 9.55 1.68
CA LEU A 29 14.54 10.91 1.29
C LEU A 29 15.79 11.32 2.09
N GLU A 30 16.74 11.96 1.42
CA GLU A 30 17.95 12.48 2.08
C GLU A 30 17.59 13.61 3.07
N GLU A 31 18.42 13.82 4.09
CA GLU A 31 18.17 14.92 5.03
C GLU A 31 18.29 16.25 4.26
N PRO A 32 17.23 17.08 4.24
CA PRO A 32 17.26 18.32 3.50
C PRO A 32 18.22 19.32 4.11
N GLU A 33 18.84 20.13 3.25
CA GLU A 33 19.57 21.31 3.69
C GLU A 33 18.67 22.24 4.51
N ARG A 34 19.30 23.12 5.30
CA ARG A 34 18.59 24.11 6.11
C ARG A 34 19.09 25.51 5.77
N THR A 35 18.19 26.48 5.76
CA THR A 35 18.54 27.90 5.72
C THR A 35 19.28 28.33 6.98
N GLU A 36 19.90 29.52 6.95
CA GLU A 36 20.48 30.15 8.14
C GLU A 36 19.45 30.35 9.27
N SER A 37 18.17 30.53 8.92
CA SER A 37 17.04 30.59 9.86
C SER A 37 16.57 29.22 10.38
N GLY A 38 17.22 28.12 9.97
CA GLY A 38 16.93 26.75 10.41
C GLY A 38 15.77 26.06 9.67
N GLN A 39 15.26 26.64 8.59
CA GLN A 39 14.15 26.07 7.82
C GLN A 39 14.65 25.02 6.81
N ARG A 40 14.00 23.86 6.75
CA ARG A 40 14.27 22.83 5.73
C ARG A 40 13.98 23.36 4.32
N ILE A 41 14.93 23.18 3.42
CA ILE A 41 14.83 23.53 2.00
C ILE A 41 14.98 22.28 1.14
N PHE A 42 14.18 22.23 0.08
CA PHE A 42 14.16 21.13 -0.87
C PHE A 42 14.35 21.67 -2.28
N THR A 43 14.67 20.77 -3.18
CA THR A 43 15.01 21.05 -4.57
C THR A 43 14.04 20.37 -5.52
N ASP A 44 14.20 20.61 -6.83
CA ASP A 44 13.42 19.93 -7.85
C ASP A 44 13.76 18.43 -7.95
N SER A 45 14.97 18.00 -7.59
CA SER A 45 15.31 16.57 -7.54
C SER A 45 14.56 15.85 -6.42
N ASP A 46 14.30 16.52 -5.29
CA ASP A 46 13.47 15.97 -4.21
C ASP A 46 12.02 15.73 -4.68
N VAL A 47 11.50 16.62 -5.53
CA VAL A 47 10.17 16.44 -6.15
C VAL A 47 10.16 15.18 -7.03
N GLN A 48 11.17 15.00 -7.88
CA GLN A 48 11.29 13.84 -8.76
C GLN A 48 11.42 12.54 -7.95
N ARG A 49 12.26 12.55 -6.91
CA ARG A 49 12.45 11.40 -6.01
C ARG A 49 11.17 11.03 -5.28
N LEU A 50 10.42 12.00 -4.74
CA LEU A 50 9.14 11.74 -4.10
C LEU A 50 8.08 11.22 -5.08
N SER A 51 8.07 11.74 -6.32
CA SER A 51 7.19 11.21 -7.37
C SER A 51 7.51 9.75 -7.69
N PHE A 52 8.80 9.40 -7.78
CA PHE A 52 9.26 8.03 -7.98
C PHE A 52 8.84 7.11 -6.82
N ILE A 53 9.07 7.54 -5.57
CA ILE A 53 8.66 6.78 -4.37
C ILE A 53 7.15 6.54 -4.40
N ARG A 54 6.35 7.59 -4.64
CA ARG A 54 4.89 7.49 -4.68
C ARG A 54 4.45 6.49 -5.74
N HIS A 55 4.92 6.63 -6.98
CA HIS A 55 4.53 5.75 -8.07
C HIS A 55 4.87 4.28 -7.80
N THR A 56 6.06 4.03 -7.27
CA THR A 56 6.52 2.68 -6.93
C THR A 56 5.69 2.08 -5.79
N ARG A 57 5.29 2.88 -4.80
CA ARG A 57 4.37 2.46 -3.74
C ARG A 57 2.95 2.19 -4.25
N ASP A 58 2.46 2.98 -5.20
CA ASP A 58 1.14 2.78 -5.83
C ASP A 58 1.08 1.46 -6.63
N LEU A 59 2.21 1.03 -7.20
CA LEU A 59 2.37 -0.28 -7.85
C LEU A 59 2.52 -1.45 -6.85
N GLY A 60 2.50 -1.15 -5.55
CA GLY A 60 2.51 -2.14 -4.48
C GLY A 60 3.89 -2.68 -4.12
N PHE A 61 4.98 -2.06 -4.60
CA PHE A 61 6.32 -2.47 -4.19
C PHE A 61 6.53 -2.20 -2.69
N PRO A 62 7.14 -3.13 -1.94
CA PRO A 62 7.49 -2.92 -0.54
C PRO A 62 8.54 -1.81 -0.41
N VAL A 63 8.61 -1.20 0.78
CA VAL A 63 9.52 -0.07 1.05
C VAL A 63 11.00 -0.43 0.78
N GLU A 64 11.39 -1.68 1.07
CA GLU A 64 12.76 -2.14 0.81
C GLU A 64 13.09 -2.24 -0.67
N ASP A 65 12.14 -2.67 -1.52
CA ASP A 65 12.33 -2.68 -2.97
C ASP A 65 12.43 -1.24 -3.51
N VAL A 66 11.62 -0.30 -2.98
CA VAL A 66 11.73 1.12 -3.34
C VAL A 66 13.12 1.65 -3.01
N ARG A 67 13.67 1.31 -1.83
CA ARG A 67 15.02 1.71 -1.44
C ARG A 67 16.06 1.16 -2.41
N ALA A 68 15.98 -0.13 -2.74
CA ALA A 68 16.90 -0.77 -3.69
C ALA A 68 16.84 -0.09 -5.08
N LEU A 69 15.63 0.24 -5.56
CA LEU A 69 15.44 0.90 -6.84
C LEU A 69 16.02 2.32 -6.87
N ILE A 70 15.86 3.10 -5.79
CA ILE A 70 16.47 4.43 -5.65
C ILE A 70 18.00 4.33 -5.65
N SER A 71 18.57 3.37 -4.92
CA SER A 71 20.02 3.16 -4.90
C SER A 71 20.58 2.75 -6.26
N LEU A 72 19.82 2.00 -7.06
CA LEU A 72 20.21 1.63 -8.42
C LEU A 72 20.12 2.83 -9.39
N GLN A 73 19.12 3.70 -9.22
CA GLN A 73 18.98 4.90 -10.06
C GLN A 73 20.15 5.89 -9.89
N ALA A 74 20.79 5.91 -8.73
CA ALA A 74 21.94 6.78 -8.46
C ALA A 74 23.20 6.39 -9.28
N ASP A 75 23.22 5.21 -9.91
CA ASP A 75 24.37 4.68 -10.64
C ASP A 75 23.94 4.26 -12.05
N ALA A 76 23.99 5.21 -12.99
CA ALA A 76 23.48 5.05 -14.34
C ALA A 76 24.24 4.02 -15.19
N GLU A 77 25.44 3.60 -14.77
CA GLU A 77 26.25 2.60 -15.49
C GLU A 77 26.04 1.17 -14.98
N LYS A 78 25.26 0.97 -13.91
CA LYS A 78 24.94 -0.37 -13.41
C LYS A 78 24.03 -1.14 -14.36
N ASP A 79 24.28 -2.44 -14.42
CA ASP A 79 23.41 -3.39 -15.11
C ASP A 79 21.99 -3.38 -14.52
N CYS A 80 21.00 -3.35 -15.41
CA CYS A 80 19.59 -3.27 -15.05
C CYS A 80 18.99 -4.61 -14.60
N ALA A 81 19.76 -5.70 -14.59
CA ALA A 81 19.30 -7.03 -14.15
C ALA A 81 18.70 -7.03 -12.73
N SER A 82 19.21 -6.20 -11.82
CA SER A 82 18.62 -6.07 -10.47
C SER A 82 17.25 -5.40 -10.49
N VAL A 83 17.05 -4.40 -11.36
CA VAL A 83 15.76 -3.72 -11.55
C VAL A 83 14.74 -4.69 -12.14
N ASP A 84 15.13 -5.45 -13.18
CA ASP A 84 14.28 -6.45 -13.83
C ASP A 84 13.84 -7.54 -12.82
N ARG A 85 14.75 -8.02 -11.97
CA ARG A 85 14.44 -9.01 -10.93
C ARG A 85 13.39 -8.49 -9.93
N ILE A 86 13.55 -7.25 -9.45
CA ILE A 86 12.59 -6.62 -8.51
C ILE A 86 11.21 -6.51 -9.19
N ALA A 87 11.16 -6.03 -10.43
CA ALA A 87 9.91 -5.90 -11.18
C ALA A 87 9.22 -7.26 -11.40
N ARG A 88 9.96 -8.31 -11.77
CA ARG A 88 9.41 -9.67 -11.95
C ARG A 88 8.88 -10.26 -10.66
N HIS A 89 9.56 -10.03 -9.54
CA HIS A 89 9.11 -10.47 -8.23
C HIS A 89 7.74 -9.86 -7.88
N GLN A 90 7.61 -8.53 -8.06
CA GLN A 90 6.35 -7.83 -7.82
C GLN A 90 5.24 -8.30 -8.76
N LEU A 91 5.54 -8.52 -10.05
CA LEU A 91 4.58 -9.09 -11.00
C LEU A 91 4.08 -10.47 -10.54
N GLY A 92 4.98 -11.32 -10.03
CA GLY A 92 4.62 -12.61 -9.44
C GLY A 92 3.68 -12.46 -8.25
N ALA A 93 3.96 -11.51 -7.34
CA ALA A 93 3.10 -11.23 -6.20
C ALA A 93 1.70 -10.74 -6.63
N VAL A 94 1.62 -9.84 -7.60
CA VAL A 94 0.35 -9.37 -8.18
C VAL A 94 -0.43 -10.52 -8.79
N ARG A 95 0.20 -11.40 -9.56
CA ARG A 95 -0.45 -12.57 -10.16
C ARG A 95 -1.02 -13.52 -9.11
N ARG A 96 -0.26 -13.81 -8.04
CA ARG A 96 -0.76 -14.63 -6.92
C ARG A 96 -2.01 -14.01 -6.27
N ARG A 97 -2.00 -12.69 -6.08
CA ARG A 97 -3.16 -11.97 -5.54
C ARG A 97 -4.36 -12.01 -6.48
N LEU A 98 -4.13 -11.88 -7.80
CA LEU A 98 -5.19 -12.00 -8.81
C LEU A 98 -5.86 -13.38 -8.74
N THR A 99 -5.08 -14.46 -8.76
CA THR A 99 -5.61 -15.83 -8.67
C THR A 99 -6.47 -16.04 -7.41
N LYS A 100 -6.05 -15.48 -6.27
CA LYS A 100 -6.84 -15.54 -5.02
C LYS A 100 -8.15 -14.76 -5.13
N LEU A 101 -8.11 -13.57 -5.74
CA LEU A 101 -9.30 -12.73 -5.94
C LEU A 101 -10.27 -13.37 -6.93
N GLU A 102 -9.77 -14.00 -7.99
CA GLU A 102 -10.59 -14.74 -8.96
C GLU A 102 -11.29 -15.94 -8.31
N ALA A 103 -10.59 -16.68 -7.44
CA ALA A 103 -11.20 -17.77 -6.67
C ALA A 103 -12.30 -17.27 -5.72
N LEU A 104 -12.04 -16.18 -5.00
CA LEU A 104 -13.04 -15.54 -4.14
C LEU A 104 -14.24 -15.03 -4.93
N GLU A 105 -14.02 -14.42 -6.09
CA GLU A 105 -15.09 -13.95 -6.97
C GLU A 105 -15.96 -15.12 -7.46
N ALA A 106 -15.34 -16.23 -7.86
CA ALA A 106 -16.05 -17.43 -8.28
C ALA A 106 -16.92 -17.99 -7.15
N GLU A 107 -16.41 -17.99 -5.92
CA GLU A 107 -17.12 -18.42 -4.72
C GLU A 107 -18.35 -17.55 -4.44
N LEU A 108 -18.17 -16.22 -4.42
CA LEU A 108 -19.28 -15.28 -4.25
C LEU A 108 -20.34 -15.42 -5.35
N LYS A 109 -19.92 -15.63 -6.60
CA LYS A 109 -20.82 -15.89 -7.73
C LYS A 109 -21.65 -17.17 -7.52
N ARG A 110 -21.03 -18.25 -7.03
CA ARG A 110 -21.72 -19.51 -6.70
C ARG A 110 -22.78 -19.29 -5.63
N MET A 111 -22.44 -18.63 -4.53
CA MET A 111 -23.38 -18.33 -3.44
C MET A 111 -24.58 -17.53 -3.96
N ILE A 112 -24.35 -16.49 -4.76
CA ILE A 112 -25.40 -15.66 -5.33
C ILE A 112 -26.28 -16.46 -6.29
N ALA A 113 -25.68 -17.29 -7.15
CA ALA A 113 -26.43 -18.11 -8.12
C ALA A 113 -27.30 -19.19 -7.45
N ALA A 114 -26.90 -19.70 -6.28
CA ALA A 114 -27.68 -20.66 -5.51
C ALA A 114 -28.87 -20.03 -4.77
N CYS A 115 -29.02 -18.71 -4.78
CA CYS A 115 -30.08 -18.00 -4.08
C CYS A 115 -31.28 -17.75 -5.00
N GLU A 116 -32.39 -18.42 -4.72
CA GLU A 116 -33.65 -18.23 -5.44
C GLU A 116 -34.52 -17.10 -4.85
N GLY A 117 -34.06 -16.45 -3.77
CA GLY A 117 -34.81 -15.46 -3.00
C GLY A 117 -35.75 -16.08 -1.97
N GLY A 118 -36.66 -15.27 -1.39
CA GLY A 118 -37.60 -15.71 -0.35
C GLY A 118 -37.29 -15.13 1.02
N THR A 119 -37.23 -15.97 2.06
CA THR A 119 -37.02 -15.53 3.45
C THR A 119 -35.58 -15.76 3.91
N VAL A 120 -35.15 -15.02 4.93
CA VAL A 120 -33.83 -15.21 5.56
C VAL A 120 -33.64 -16.65 6.07
N ALA A 121 -34.71 -17.28 6.56
CA ALA A 121 -34.67 -18.66 7.05
C ALA A 121 -34.36 -19.70 5.96
N SER A 122 -34.60 -19.38 4.68
CA SER A 122 -34.35 -20.24 3.53
C SER A 122 -33.22 -19.72 2.63
N CYS A 123 -32.40 -18.78 3.13
CA CYS A 123 -31.37 -18.12 2.34
C CYS A 123 -30.13 -19.01 2.19
N SER A 124 -29.91 -19.54 0.99
CA SER A 124 -28.76 -20.39 0.66
C SER A 124 -27.41 -19.66 0.82
N VAL A 125 -27.38 -18.33 0.63
CA VAL A 125 -26.17 -17.51 0.89
C VAL A 125 -25.80 -17.53 2.37
N LEU A 126 -26.78 -17.35 3.27
CA LEU A 126 -26.53 -17.37 4.70
C LEU A 126 -26.16 -18.77 5.19
N ALA A 127 -26.75 -19.80 4.60
CA ALA A 127 -26.35 -21.18 4.86
C ALA A 127 -24.88 -21.43 4.48
N ALA A 128 -24.48 -21.06 3.25
CA ALA A 128 -23.10 -21.23 2.76
C ALA A 128 -22.07 -20.39 3.53
N LEU A 129 -22.45 -19.23 4.08
CA LEU A 129 -21.57 -18.43 4.95
C LEU A 129 -21.49 -18.98 6.38
N GLY A 130 -22.52 -19.70 6.82
CA GLY A 130 -22.61 -20.30 8.15
C GLY A 130 -21.87 -21.63 8.27
N ASP A 131 -21.62 -22.30 7.14
CA ASP A 131 -20.89 -23.57 7.06
C ASP A 131 -19.69 -23.46 6.11
N HIS A 132 -18.49 -23.34 6.70
CA HIS A 132 -17.25 -23.17 5.95
C HIS A 132 -16.79 -24.48 5.28
N ASP A 133 -17.39 -25.63 5.60
CA ASP A 133 -17.10 -26.90 4.93
C ASP A 133 -17.66 -26.94 3.49
N ASP A 134 -18.63 -26.08 3.18
CA ASP A 134 -19.20 -25.94 1.83
C ASP A 134 -18.35 -25.02 0.92
N CYS A 135 -17.35 -24.32 1.45
CA CYS A 135 -16.47 -23.42 0.68
C CYS A 135 -15.53 -24.20 -0.24
N LEU A 136 -15.57 -23.91 -1.55
CA LEU A 136 -14.66 -24.56 -2.52
C LEU A 136 -13.25 -23.95 -2.52
N VAL A 137 -13.05 -22.86 -1.78
CA VAL A 137 -11.76 -22.16 -1.66
C VAL A 137 -11.17 -22.44 -0.28
N GLY A 138 -10.15 -23.32 -0.23
CA GLY A 138 -9.55 -23.80 1.02
C GLY A 138 -8.69 -22.78 1.79
N GLU A 139 -8.36 -21.62 1.22
CA GLU A 139 -7.51 -20.61 1.87
C GLU A 139 -8.03 -19.18 1.61
N HIS A 140 -8.78 -18.64 2.57
CA HIS A 140 -9.16 -17.22 2.60
C HIS A 140 -8.11 -16.40 3.35
N GLU A 141 -6.96 -16.06 2.73
CA GLU A 141 -6.06 -15.00 3.23
C GLU A 141 -6.66 -13.58 3.03
N GLY A 142 -7.99 -13.45 3.05
CA GLY A 142 -8.68 -12.16 2.97
C GLY A 142 -8.55 -11.31 4.25
N ALA A 143 -8.16 -11.92 5.37
CA ALA A 143 -8.02 -11.24 6.66
C ALA A 143 -6.83 -10.24 6.69
N GLU A 144 -5.78 -10.46 5.90
CA GLU A 144 -4.58 -9.59 5.96
C GLU A 144 -4.69 -8.34 5.06
N LEU A 145 -5.57 -8.38 4.05
CA LEU A 145 -5.83 -7.22 3.17
C LEU A 145 -6.88 -6.24 3.74
N MET A 146 -7.59 -6.61 4.81
CA MET A 146 -8.58 -5.77 5.50
C MET A 146 -8.26 -5.52 6.97
N ALA A 147 -6.99 -5.61 7.39
CA ALA A 147 -6.55 -5.00 8.64
C ALA A 147 -6.66 -3.48 8.51
N VAL A 148 -7.89 -2.98 8.59
CA VAL A 148 -8.21 -1.59 8.89
C VAL A 148 -7.56 -1.35 10.26
N PRO A 149 -6.55 -0.47 10.38
CA PRO A 149 -6.06 -0.11 11.70
C PRO A 149 -7.26 0.36 12.52
N PRO A 150 -7.41 -0.05 13.79
CA PRO A 150 -8.58 0.29 14.57
C PRO A 150 -8.83 1.78 14.44
N SER A 151 -9.92 2.14 13.76
CA SER A 151 -10.36 3.52 13.71
C SER A 151 -10.55 3.95 15.17
N LYS A 152 -10.13 5.16 15.53
CA LYS A 152 -10.16 5.72 16.90
C LYS A 152 -11.58 5.88 17.50
N ARG A 153 -12.56 5.07 17.11
CA ARG A 153 -13.97 5.16 17.52
C ARG A 153 -14.56 3.89 18.14
N SER A 154 -13.73 2.89 18.43
CA SER A 154 -14.13 1.72 19.22
C SER A 154 -13.18 1.52 20.39
N CYS A 155 -13.12 2.51 21.28
CA CYS A 155 -12.65 2.31 22.65
C CYS A 155 -13.89 2.08 23.52
N PRO A 156 -14.12 0.88 24.08
CA PRO A 156 -15.24 0.61 24.97
C PRO A 156 -14.94 0.99 26.43
N TYR A 157 -13.77 1.59 26.71
CA TYR A 157 -13.39 2.05 28.04
C TYR A 157 -13.36 3.58 28.08
N SER A 158 -14.42 4.17 28.61
CA SER A 158 -14.54 5.58 28.92
C SER A 158 -13.81 5.90 30.23
N ASP A 159 -12.48 5.80 30.24
CA ASP A 159 -11.72 6.38 31.36
C ASP A 159 -10.27 6.65 30.94
N TRP A 160 -10.00 7.90 30.59
CA TRP A 160 -8.68 8.41 30.22
C TRP A 160 -8.00 9.02 31.45
N ARG A 161 -6.95 8.37 31.93
CA ARG A 161 -5.73 9.01 32.46
C ARG A 161 -4.52 8.15 32.08
N CYS A 162 -3.54 8.81 31.46
CA CYS A 162 -2.26 8.35 30.90
C CYS A 162 -2.30 7.84 29.46
#